data_AF-A0A7Y5BXV0-F1
#
_entry.id   AF-A0A7Y5BXV0-F1
#
_cell.length_a   1.000
_cell.length_b   1.000
_cell.length_c   1.000
_cell.angle_alpha   90.00
_cell.angle_beta   90.00
_cell.angle_gamma   90.00
#
_symmetry.space_group_name_H-M   'P 1'
#
loop_
_entity.id
_entity.type
_entity.pdbx_description
1 polymer ?
#
loop_
_entity_poly.entity_id
_entity_poly.type
_entity_poly.pdbx_seq_one_letter_code
_entity_poly.pdbx_strand_id
1 'polypeptide(L)'
;MAQNVYWHAPLWEVLLIGGSGLLVLIWLIWRAFRRPKLPDVLNEFTTGLEEQPIFFYDQLRGVVGLTKAAEQVLQNLALPQQKLPFETFLDALTESFIEGRMIRKENWPKDEYTLTVTPLVQTEGKTMGVFAFVTLESPLPPPDEPIEAVKAKDWLKFGTSLQLHRSRPIVRVCRDAAWQEYHLRYPEETLLRHLVDNRANIQTAEDLFAIIWPDEKAEPFGLGLAQKDRLRRLIFHLRQIVEPDPGNPQFVSTVHGVGYIFRED
;
A
#
# COMPACT_ATOMS: atom_id res chain seq x y z
N MET A 1 61.41 31.58 20.04
CA MET A 1 61.85 30.51 19.11
C MET A 1 60.61 29.92 18.49
N ALA A 2 60.36 30.18 17.20
CA ALA A 2 59.21 29.65 16.48
C ALA A 2 59.56 28.27 15.92
N GLN A 3 58.87 27.23 16.38
CA GLN A 3 59.10 25.85 15.97
C GLN A 3 58.18 25.57 14.78
N ASN A 4 58.72 25.66 13.56
CA ASN A 4 58.00 25.31 12.35
C ASN A 4 57.83 23.79 12.29
N VAL A 5 56.62 23.31 12.56
CA VAL A 5 56.25 21.90 12.42
C VAL A 5 56.01 21.62 10.93
N TYR A 6 56.98 20.99 10.26
CA TYR A 6 56.84 20.49 8.90
C TYR A 6 56.04 19.19 8.90
N TRP A 7 54.80 19.25 8.43
CA TRP A 7 53.99 18.05 8.14
C TRP A 7 54.43 17.45 6.81
N HIS A 8 55.30 16.45 6.84
CA HIS A 8 55.53 15.58 5.70
C HIS A 8 54.40 14.55 5.64
N ALA A 9 53.33 14.86 4.91
CA ALA A 9 52.40 13.83 4.47
C ALA A 9 53.16 12.90 3.51
N PRO A 10 53.25 11.59 3.78
CA PRO A 10 53.89 10.66 2.87
C PRO A 10 53.18 10.68 1.52
N LEU A 11 53.95 10.72 0.43
CA LEU A 11 53.41 10.79 -0.94
C LEU A 11 52.40 9.66 -1.24
N TRP A 12 52.57 8.51 -0.58
CA TRP A 12 51.68 7.35 -0.73
C TRP A 12 50.27 7.59 -0.14
N GLU A 13 50.12 8.37 0.94
CA GLU A 13 48.80 8.69 1.51
C GLU A 13 47.99 9.58 0.57
N VAL A 14 48.66 10.57 -0.04
CA VAL A 14 48.04 11.47 -1.03
C VAL A 14 47.57 10.69 -2.26
N LEU A 15 48.38 9.73 -2.73
CA LEU A 15 48.01 8.85 -3.84
C LEU A 15 46.85 7.92 -3.50
N LEU A 16 46.79 7.40 -2.27
CA LEU A 16 45.70 6.53 -1.83
C LEU A 16 44.36 7.28 -1.75
N ILE A 17 44.38 8.50 -1.19
CA ILE A 17 43.19 9.36 -1.11
C ILE A 17 42.72 9.74 -2.53
N GLY A 18 43.64 10.16 -3.39
CA GLY A 18 43.32 10.49 -4.79
C GLY A 18 42.76 9.31 -5.58
N GLY A 19 43.37 8.13 -5.43
CA GLY A 19 42.93 6.90 -6.10
C GLY A 19 41.56 6.42 -5.64
N SER A 20 41.31 6.47 -4.32
CA SER A 20 40.00 6.07 -3.77
C SER A 20 38.88 7.02 -4.22
N GLY A 21 39.13 8.33 -4.25
CA GLY A 21 38.19 9.31 -4.78
C GLY A 21 37.86 9.07 -6.27
N LEU A 22 38.87 8.74 -7.08
CA LEU A 22 38.69 8.46 -8.50
C LEU A 22 37.84 7.20 -8.73
N LEU A 23 38.06 6.15 -7.94
CA LEU A 23 37.28 4.91 -8.01
C LEU A 23 35.81 5.15 -7.64
N VAL A 24 35.54 5.93 -6.59
CA VAL A 24 34.18 6.30 -6.20
C VAL A 24 33.51 7.12 -7.31
N LEU A 25 34.24 8.07 -7.92
CA LEU A 25 33.71 8.88 -9.02
C LEU A 25 33.35 8.03 -10.24
N ILE A 26 34.24 7.11 -10.64
CA ILE A 26 33.99 6.17 -11.75
C ILE A 26 32.78 5.28 -11.45
N TRP A 27 32.68 4.77 -10.22
CA TRP A 27 31.54 3.95 -9.81
C TRP A 27 30.22 4.74 -9.83
N LEU A 28 30.22 5.99 -9.36
CA LEU A 28 29.04 6.86 -9.40
C LEU A 28 28.61 7.17 -10.84
N ILE A 29 29.56 7.46 -11.73
CA ILE A 29 29.30 7.69 -13.15
C ILE A 29 28.69 6.44 -13.79
N TRP A 30 29.30 5.27 -13.56
CA TRP A 30 28.79 4.00 -14.08
C TRP A 30 27.39 3.65 -13.55
N ARG A 31 27.13 3.92 -12.26
CA ARG A 31 25.81 3.77 -11.65
C ARG A 31 24.77 4.73 -12.23
N ALA A 32 25.17 5.96 -12.57
CA ALA A 32 24.29 6.93 -13.21
C ALA A 32 23.88 6.48 -14.62
N PHE A 33 24.81 5.90 -15.39
CA PHE A 33 24.53 5.37 -16.74
C PHE A 33 23.64 4.11 -16.73
N ARG A 34 23.59 3.36 -15.63
CA ARG A 34 22.73 2.17 -15.49
C ARG A 34 21.30 2.45 -15.02
N ARG A 35 20.95 3.70 -14.70
CA ARG A 35 19.56 4.03 -14.35
C ARG A 35 18.69 3.99 -15.62
N PRO A 36 17.51 3.36 -15.60
CA PRO A 36 16.56 3.47 -16.70
C PRO A 36 16.27 4.95 -16.93
N LYS A 37 16.31 5.38 -18.18
CA LYS A 37 16.13 6.80 -18.49
C LYS A 37 14.68 7.14 -18.18
N LEU A 38 14.49 8.23 -17.44
CA LEU A 38 13.19 8.79 -17.10
C LEU A 38 12.18 8.82 -18.27
N PRO A 39 12.57 9.18 -19.52
CA PRO A 39 11.65 9.14 -20.66
C PRO A 39 11.14 7.73 -20.99
N ASP A 40 11.95 6.68 -20.83
CA ASP A 40 11.54 5.30 -21.16
C ASP A 40 10.47 4.82 -20.16
N VAL A 41 10.67 5.13 -18.87
CA VAL A 41 9.70 4.83 -17.80
C VAL A 41 8.40 5.61 -18.00
N LEU A 42 8.50 6.91 -18.30
CA LEU A 42 7.32 7.74 -18.55
C LEU A 42 6.54 7.24 -19.77
N ASN A 43 7.22 6.77 -20.81
CA ASN A 43 6.58 6.26 -22.02
C ASN A 43 5.77 4.98 -21.74
N GLU A 44 6.33 4.03 -20.97
CA GLU A 44 5.61 2.83 -20.53
C GLU A 44 4.37 3.18 -19.69
N PHE A 45 4.48 4.14 -18.76
CA PHE A 45 3.32 4.61 -18.00
C PHE A 45 2.26 5.27 -18.88
N THR A 46 2.65 6.10 -19.85
CA THR A 46 1.70 6.73 -20.77
C THR A 46 0.99 5.72 -21.65
N THR A 47 1.67 4.65 -22.10
CA THR A 47 1.04 3.58 -22.87
C THR A 47 -0.01 2.83 -22.05
N GLY A 48 0.32 2.44 -20.81
CA GLY A 48 -0.65 1.78 -19.93
C GLY A 48 -1.87 2.65 -19.58
N LEU A 49 -1.66 3.96 -19.43
CA LEU A 49 -2.75 4.94 -19.20
C LEU A 49 -3.63 5.14 -20.44
N GLU A 50 -3.07 5.11 -21.65
CA GLU A 50 -3.86 5.21 -22.90
C GLU A 50 -4.78 3.99 -23.12
N GLU A 51 -4.36 2.82 -22.64
CA GLU A 51 -5.12 1.56 -22.72
C GLU A 51 -6.24 1.47 -21.69
N GLN A 52 -6.16 2.23 -20.60
CA GLN A 52 -7.18 2.22 -19.55
C GLN A 52 -8.34 3.15 -19.92
N PRO A 53 -9.62 2.70 -19.88
CA PRO A 53 -10.76 3.56 -20.18
C PRO A 53 -11.01 4.51 -19.01
N ILE A 54 -10.55 5.76 -19.15
CA ILE A 54 -10.76 6.84 -18.18
C ILE A 54 -11.72 7.89 -18.73
N PHE A 55 -12.75 8.21 -17.95
CA PHE A 55 -13.81 9.15 -18.26
C PHE A 55 -13.82 10.29 -17.24
N PHE A 56 -14.24 11.45 -17.70
CA PHE A 56 -14.55 12.59 -16.85
C PHE A 56 -15.97 13.05 -17.12
N TYR A 57 -16.73 13.29 -16.07
CA TYR A 57 -18.08 13.81 -16.13
C TYR A 57 -18.17 15.14 -15.40
N ASP A 58 -18.79 16.10 -16.07
CA ASP A 58 -19.19 17.39 -15.51
C ASP A 58 -20.60 17.70 -16.01
N GLN A 59 -21.41 18.31 -15.14
CA GLN A 59 -22.79 18.70 -15.45
C GLN A 59 -22.87 19.63 -16.68
N LEU A 60 -21.84 20.46 -16.93
CA LEU A 60 -21.83 21.40 -18.06
C LEU A 60 -21.38 20.76 -19.38
N ARG A 61 -20.48 19.77 -19.32
CA ARG A 61 -19.81 19.20 -20.51
C ARG A 61 -20.28 17.79 -20.84
N GLY A 62 -21.03 17.15 -19.95
CA GLY A 62 -21.40 15.75 -20.06
C GLY A 62 -20.19 14.83 -19.84
N VAL A 63 -20.26 13.63 -20.39
CA VAL A 63 -19.18 12.64 -20.29
C VAL A 63 -18.15 12.87 -21.40
N VAL A 64 -16.88 12.92 -21.01
CA VAL A 64 -15.74 13.03 -21.91
C VAL A 64 -14.80 11.85 -21.67
N GLY A 65 -14.42 11.15 -22.74
CA GLY A 65 -13.34 10.17 -22.70
C GLY A 65 -11.99 10.89 -22.63
N LEU A 66 -11.18 10.60 -21.62
CA LEU A 66 -9.84 11.20 -21.46
C LEU A 66 -8.74 10.37 -22.14
N THR A 67 -9.09 9.19 -22.64
CA THR A 67 -8.20 8.18 -23.23
C THR A 67 -8.85 7.64 -24.50
N LYS A 68 -8.04 7.15 -25.45
CA LYS A 68 -8.55 6.51 -26.67
C LYS A 68 -9.42 5.30 -26.35
N ALA A 69 -9.05 4.52 -25.33
CA ALA A 69 -9.84 3.40 -24.83
C ALA A 69 -11.23 3.84 -24.33
N ALA A 70 -11.31 4.96 -23.58
CA ALA A 70 -12.59 5.51 -23.15
C ALA A 70 -13.48 5.98 -24.30
N GLU A 71 -12.90 6.65 -25.31
CA GLU A 71 -13.65 7.08 -26.49
C GLU A 71 -14.26 5.88 -27.24
N GLN A 72 -13.50 4.79 -27.39
CA GLN A 72 -14.00 3.55 -27.99
C GLN A 72 -15.14 2.93 -27.16
N VAL A 73 -15.02 2.93 -25.83
CA VAL A 73 -16.09 2.44 -24.94
C VAL A 73 -17.35 3.30 -25.08
N LEU A 74 -17.25 4.63 -25.10
CA LEU A 74 -18.40 5.52 -25.30
C LEU A 74 -19.08 5.29 -26.65
N GLN A 75 -18.30 5.15 -27.73
CA GLN A 75 -18.82 4.86 -29.06
C GLN A 75 -19.57 3.52 -29.11
N ASN A 76 -19.05 2.50 -28.43
CA ASN A 76 -19.70 1.20 -28.33
C ASN A 76 -20.98 1.25 -27.50
N LEU A 77 -21.00 2.04 -26.40
CA LEU A 77 -22.17 2.21 -25.55
C LEU A 77 -23.29 3.03 -26.22
N ALA A 78 -22.94 3.89 -27.16
CA ALA A 78 -23.92 4.65 -27.95
C ALA A 78 -24.71 3.80 -28.96
N LEU A 79 -24.33 2.52 -29.15
CA LEU A 79 -25.07 1.60 -30.01
C LEU A 79 -26.44 1.24 -29.42
N PRO A 80 -27.50 1.08 -30.24
CA PRO A 80 -28.86 0.82 -29.75
C PRO A 80 -28.99 -0.43 -28.84
N GLN A 81 -28.11 -1.41 -29.01
CA GLN A 81 -28.09 -2.66 -28.24
C GLN A 81 -27.48 -2.49 -26.83
N GLN A 82 -26.78 -1.38 -26.58
CA GLN A 82 -26.05 -1.08 -25.34
C GLN A 82 -26.76 -0.01 -24.49
N LYS A 83 -28.04 0.25 -24.78
CA LYS A 83 -28.83 1.30 -24.10
C LYS A 83 -28.86 1.14 -22.58
N LEU A 84 -29.05 -0.08 -22.08
CA LEU A 84 -29.14 -0.36 -20.65
C LEU A 84 -27.79 -0.16 -19.91
N PRO A 85 -26.65 -0.69 -20.38
CA PRO A 85 -25.34 -0.34 -19.84
C PRO A 85 -25.04 1.16 -19.90
N PHE A 86 -25.42 1.84 -20.97
CA PHE A 86 -25.21 3.28 -21.10
C PHE A 86 -26.02 4.09 -20.07
N GLU A 87 -27.30 3.78 -19.87
CA GLU A 87 -28.14 4.40 -18.84
C GLU A 87 -27.58 4.14 -17.43
N THR A 88 -27.19 2.90 -17.14
CA THR A 88 -26.59 2.52 -15.84
C THR A 88 -25.31 3.32 -15.54
N PHE A 89 -24.52 3.61 -16.57
CA PHE A 89 -23.30 4.41 -16.45
C PHE A 89 -23.59 5.88 -16.18
N LEU A 90 -24.53 6.47 -16.90
CA LEU A 90 -24.96 7.85 -16.67
C LEU A 90 -25.58 8.02 -15.29
N ASP A 91 -26.36 7.05 -14.82
CA ASP A 91 -26.93 7.03 -13.49
C ASP A 91 -25.84 7.01 -12.42
N ALA A 92 -24.83 6.13 -12.57
CA ALA A 92 -23.70 6.06 -11.63
C ALA A 92 -22.88 7.35 -11.60
N LEU A 93 -22.65 7.99 -12.75
CA LEU A 93 -21.96 9.27 -12.81
C LEU A 93 -22.75 10.39 -12.14
N THR A 94 -24.05 10.45 -12.39
CA THR A 94 -24.95 11.47 -11.86
C THR A 94 -25.15 11.30 -10.35
N GLU A 95 -25.37 10.07 -9.89
CA GLU A 95 -25.50 9.72 -8.48
C GLU A 95 -24.21 10.09 -7.72
N SER A 96 -23.04 9.76 -8.27
CA SER A 96 -21.75 10.13 -7.65
C SER A 96 -21.53 11.64 -7.61
N PHE A 97 -21.93 12.36 -8.67
CA PHE A 97 -21.81 13.82 -8.74
C PHE A 97 -22.69 14.52 -7.69
N ILE A 98 -23.97 14.11 -7.61
CA ILE A 98 -24.97 14.72 -6.73
C ILE A 98 -24.70 14.37 -5.26
N GLU A 99 -24.43 13.10 -4.98
CA GLU A 99 -24.28 12.60 -3.62
C GLU A 99 -22.86 12.75 -3.06
N GLY A 100 -21.89 13.09 -3.92
CA GLY A 100 -20.50 13.30 -3.51
C GLY A 100 -19.84 12.05 -2.96
N ARG A 101 -20.33 10.85 -3.32
CA ARG A 101 -19.77 9.56 -2.90
C ARG A 101 -19.21 8.75 -4.05
N MET A 102 -18.29 7.85 -3.71
CA MET A 102 -17.75 6.87 -4.64
C MET A 102 -18.78 5.78 -4.92
N ILE A 103 -18.90 5.37 -6.18
CA ILE A 103 -19.79 4.30 -6.64
C ILE A 103 -18.96 3.24 -7.37
N ARG A 104 -19.20 1.98 -7.02
CA ARG A 104 -18.62 0.81 -7.68
C ARG A 104 -19.75 -0.02 -8.26
N LYS A 105 -19.68 -0.33 -9.56
CA LYS A 105 -20.62 -1.22 -10.25
C LYS A 105 -19.85 -2.37 -10.88
N GLU A 106 -20.10 -3.57 -10.38
CA GLU A 106 -19.57 -4.81 -10.93
C GLU A 106 -20.32 -5.22 -12.21
N ASN A 107 -19.70 -6.04 -13.03
CA ASN A 107 -20.23 -6.58 -14.29
C ASN A 107 -20.68 -5.48 -15.28
N TRP A 108 -19.92 -4.39 -15.37
CA TRP A 108 -20.18 -3.29 -16.28
C TRP A 108 -18.94 -2.94 -17.11
N PRO A 109 -19.01 -2.87 -18.45
CA PRO A 109 -20.21 -3.06 -19.30
C PRO A 109 -20.50 -4.53 -19.66
N LYS A 110 -19.64 -5.45 -19.23
CA LYS A 110 -19.76 -6.91 -19.41
C LYS A 110 -19.33 -7.60 -18.11
N ASP A 111 -19.66 -8.88 -17.99
CA ASP A 111 -19.11 -9.76 -16.96
C ASP A 111 -17.57 -9.62 -16.97
N GLU A 112 -16.94 -9.58 -15.79
CA GLU A 112 -15.49 -9.34 -15.58
C GLU A 112 -15.01 -7.88 -15.62
N TYR A 113 -15.89 -6.90 -15.85
CA TYR A 113 -15.51 -5.49 -15.75
C TYR A 113 -16.16 -4.80 -14.57
N THR A 114 -15.40 -3.97 -13.87
CA THR A 114 -15.91 -3.14 -12.79
C THR A 114 -15.73 -1.65 -13.14
N LEU A 115 -16.83 -0.92 -13.12
CA LEU A 115 -16.89 0.52 -13.21
C LEU A 115 -16.66 1.13 -11.83
N THR A 116 -15.65 1.97 -11.72
CA THR A 116 -15.39 2.75 -10.52
C THR A 116 -15.59 4.23 -10.82
N VAL A 117 -16.42 4.89 -10.01
CA VAL A 117 -16.82 6.28 -10.17
C VAL A 117 -16.48 7.04 -8.89
N THR A 118 -15.65 8.07 -9.00
CA THR A 118 -15.10 8.84 -7.87
C THR A 118 -15.37 10.34 -8.06
N PRO A 119 -16.03 10.99 -7.08
CA PRO A 119 -16.31 12.42 -7.15
C PRO A 119 -15.06 13.24 -6.82
N LEU A 120 -14.89 14.35 -7.53
CA LEU A 120 -13.89 15.36 -7.23
C LEU A 120 -14.53 16.44 -6.36
N VAL A 121 -14.25 16.39 -5.06
CA VAL A 121 -14.83 17.33 -4.09
C VAL A 121 -13.86 18.49 -3.85
N GLN A 122 -14.34 19.73 -3.95
CA GLN A 122 -13.57 20.92 -3.55
C GLN A 122 -13.58 21.09 -2.03
N THR A 123 -12.68 21.93 -1.52
CA THR A 123 -12.53 22.25 -0.08
C THR A 123 -13.83 22.73 0.58
N GLU A 124 -14.80 23.23 -0.19
CA GLU A 124 -16.11 23.68 0.27
C GLU A 124 -17.20 22.58 0.24
N GLY A 125 -16.83 21.32 -0.04
CA GLY A 125 -17.76 20.19 -0.08
C GLY A 125 -18.60 20.09 -1.36
N LYS A 126 -18.37 20.97 -2.34
CA LYS A 126 -19.04 20.94 -3.64
C LYS A 126 -18.31 20.02 -4.62
N THR A 127 -19.04 19.12 -5.27
CA THR A 127 -18.48 18.27 -6.34
C THR A 127 -18.22 19.12 -7.58
N MET A 128 -16.96 19.12 -8.04
CA MET A 128 -16.50 19.84 -9.24
C MET A 128 -16.71 19.01 -10.51
N GLY A 129 -16.72 17.68 -10.37
CA GLY A 129 -16.82 16.73 -11.46
C GLY A 129 -16.63 15.31 -10.93
N VAL A 130 -16.72 14.34 -11.81
CA VAL A 130 -16.60 12.92 -11.46
C VAL A 130 -15.59 12.28 -12.39
N PHE A 131 -14.64 11.54 -11.82
CA PHE A 131 -13.80 10.63 -12.58
C PHE A 131 -14.41 9.24 -12.58
N ALA A 132 -14.46 8.61 -13.73
CA ALA A 132 -14.76 7.19 -13.82
C ALA A 132 -13.65 6.47 -14.56
N PHE A 133 -13.39 5.23 -14.16
CA PHE A 133 -12.51 4.36 -14.91
C PHE A 133 -13.05 2.93 -14.84
N VAL A 134 -12.72 2.15 -15.86
CA VAL A 134 -13.13 0.75 -15.96
C VAL A 134 -11.89 -0.11 -15.72
N THR A 135 -12.02 -1.08 -14.82
CA THR A 135 -10.98 -2.08 -14.56
C THR A 135 -11.50 -3.45 -14.99
N LEU A 136 -10.66 -4.20 -15.71
CA LEU A 136 -10.88 -5.64 -15.88
C LEU A 136 -10.59 -6.31 -14.53
N GLU A 137 -11.62 -6.86 -13.93
CA GLU A 137 -11.49 -7.74 -12.78
C GLU A 137 -11.00 -9.08 -13.31
N SER A 138 -9.70 -9.37 -13.12
CA SER A 138 -9.23 -10.73 -13.34
C SER A 138 -10.11 -11.65 -12.50
N PRO A 139 -10.62 -12.77 -13.06
CA PRO A 139 -11.51 -13.65 -12.33
C PRO A 139 -10.85 -13.96 -11.00
N LEU A 140 -11.53 -13.56 -9.93
CA LEU A 140 -11.21 -14.09 -8.62
C LEU A 140 -11.18 -15.62 -8.82
N PRO A 141 -10.17 -16.34 -8.30
CA PRO A 141 -10.23 -17.79 -8.27
C PRO A 141 -11.63 -18.18 -7.76
N PRO A 142 -12.26 -19.20 -8.36
CA PRO A 142 -13.68 -19.50 -8.14
C PRO A 142 -14.01 -19.47 -6.65
N PRO A 143 -15.22 -19.02 -6.27
CA PRO A 143 -15.58 -18.89 -4.87
C PRO A 143 -15.25 -20.20 -4.17
N ASP A 144 -14.39 -20.15 -3.16
CA ASP A 144 -14.18 -21.30 -2.30
C ASP A 144 -15.58 -21.76 -1.84
N GLU A 145 -15.85 -23.05 -2.00
CA GLU A 145 -17.02 -23.76 -1.45
C GLU A 145 -17.35 -23.26 -0.03
N PRO A 146 -18.61 -23.38 0.43
CA PRO A 146 -19.02 -22.97 1.77
C PRO A 146 -17.93 -23.25 2.80
N ILE A 147 -17.61 -22.21 3.60
CA ILE A 147 -16.44 -21.96 4.47
C ILE A 147 -16.00 -23.13 5.39
N GLU A 148 -16.66 -24.27 5.34
CA GLU A 148 -16.26 -25.52 5.97
C GLU A 148 -15.26 -26.29 5.09
N ALA A 149 -13.98 -26.13 5.43
CA ALA A 149 -12.84 -26.96 5.06
C ALA A 149 -11.80 -26.38 4.08
N VAL A 150 -11.44 -25.10 4.22
CA VAL A 150 -10.04 -24.72 3.92
C VAL A 150 -9.17 -25.42 4.96
N LYS A 151 -8.61 -26.56 4.54
CA LYS A 151 -7.81 -27.50 5.33
C LYS A 151 -6.92 -26.75 6.31
N ALA A 152 -7.04 -27.11 7.59
CA ALA A 152 -6.36 -26.55 8.76
C ALA A 152 -4.82 -26.54 8.73
N LYS A 153 -4.17 -26.68 7.56
CA LYS A 153 -2.71 -26.68 7.37
C LYS A 153 -2.13 -25.29 7.04
N ASP A 154 -2.90 -24.39 6.44
CA ASP A 154 -2.38 -23.09 5.95
C ASP A 154 -2.64 -21.91 6.90
N TRP A 155 -3.41 -22.14 7.96
CA TRP A 155 -3.69 -21.16 9.01
C TRP A 155 -2.86 -21.47 10.25
N LEU A 156 -2.03 -20.50 10.65
CA LEU A 156 -1.38 -20.49 11.97
C LEU A 156 -2.44 -20.05 12.99
N LYS A 157 -2.77 -20.92 13.94
CA LYS A 157 -3.71 -20.61 15.01
C LYS A 157 -2.93 -20.11 16.23
N PHE A 158 -3.40 -19.02 16.82
CA PHE A 158 -2.88 -18.43 18.04
C PHE A 158 -4.02 -18.32 19.04
N GLY A 159 -3.92 -19.08 20.14
CA GLY A 159 -4.99 -19.21 21.12
C GLY A 159 -6.32 -19.70 20.52
N THR A 160 -7.43 -19.27 21.11
CA THR A 160 -8.79 -19.59 20.63
C THR A 160 -9.38 -18.52 19.72
N SER A 161 -8.76 -17.34 19.64
CA SER A 161 -9.36 -16.13 19.07
C SER A 161 -8.64 -15.56 17.86
N LEU A 162 -7.45 -16.05 17.47
CA LEU A 162 -6.71 -15.50 16.32
C LEU A 162 -6.20 -16.61 15.37
N GLN A 163 -6.33 -16.36 14.07
CA GLN A 163 -5.73 -17.18 13.02
C GLN A 163 -5.04 -16.27 11.99
N LEU A 164 -3.83 -16.61 11.60
CA LEU A 164 -3.04 -15.92 10.58
C LEU A 164 -2.83 -16.82 9.37
N HIS A 165 -3.06 -16.31 8.17
CA HIS A 165 -2.78 -17.07 6.96
C HIS A 165 -1.26 -17.10 6.69
N ARG A 166 -0.69 -18.28 6.41
CA ARG A 166 0.76 -18.44 6.21
C ARG A 166 1.32 -17.63 5.04
N SER A 167 0.62 -17.62 3.90
CA SER A 167 1.09 -17.01 2.65
C SER A 167 0.34 -15.75 2.21
N ARG A 168 -0.79 -15.41 2.84
CA ARG A 168 -1.63 -14.27 2.44
C ARG A 168 -1.64 -13.24 3.57
N PRO A 169 -1.79 -11.94 3.28
CA PRO A 169 -1.87 -10.87 4.27
C PRO A 169 -3.27 -10.82 4.92
N ILE A 170 -3.73 -11.95 5.45
CA ILE A 170 -5.10 -12.11 5.96
C ILE A 170 -5.05 -12.71 7.36
N VAL A 171 -5.86 -12.15 8.25
CA VAL A 171 -6.07 -12.64 9.61
C VAL A 171 -7.55 -12.85 9.88
N ARG A 172 -7.87 -13.84 10.71
CA ARG A 172 -9.19 -14.06 11.27
C ARG A 172 -9.14 -13.89 12.76
N VAL A 173 -10.02 -13.07 13.30
CA VAL A 173 -10.17 -12.86 14.74
C VAL A 173 -11.59 -13.24 15.16
N CYS A 174 -11.72 -13.94 16.27
CA CYS A 174 -13.01 -14.27 16.85
C CYS A 174 -13.43 -13.16 17.81
N ARG A 175 -14.50 -12.45 17.49
CA ARG A 175 -15.13 -11.41 18.33
C ARG A 175 -16.59 -11.76 18.53
N ASP A 176 -17.05 -11.73 19.78
CA ASP A 176 -18.45 -12.04 20.13
C ASP A 176 -18.94 -13.39 19.55
N ALA A 177 -18.07 -14.41 19.57
CA ALA A 177 -18.29 -15.75 19.00
C ALA A 177 -18.46 -15.81 17.47
N ALA A 178 -18.16 -14.73 16.74
CA ALA A 178 -18.12 -14.69 15.28
C ALA A 178 -16.68 -14.50 14.77
N TRP A 179 -16.29 -15.27 13.75
CA TRP A 179 -15.02 -15.08 13.07
C TRP A 179 -15.13 -13.93 12.06
N GLN A 180 -14.26 -12.94 12.22
CA GLN A 180 -14.15 -11.78 11.33
C GLN A 180 -12.81 -11.84 10.61
N GLU A 181 -12.83 -11.68 9.28
CA GLU A 181 -11.65 -11.70 8.44
C GLU A 181 -11.20 -10.28 8.09
N TYR A 182 -9.90 -10.01 8.21
CA TYR A 182 -9.31 -8.71 7.91
C TYR A 182 -8.08 -8.85 7.01
N HIS A 183 -8.00 -7.93 6.04
CA HIS A 183 -6.83 -7.77 5.20
C HIS A 183 -5.83 -6.81 5.86
N LEU A 184 -4.57 -7.23 5.93
CA LEU A 184 -3.48 -6.44 6.48
C LEU A 184 -2.83 -5.60 5.39
N ARG A 185 -2.51 -4.34 5.70
CA ARG A 185 -1.63 -3.52 4.86
C ARG A 185 -0.19 -3.95 5.03
N TYR A 186 0.66 -3.62 4.06
CA TYR A 186 2.08 -4.03 4.07
C TYR A 186 2.83 -3.78 5.40
N PRO A 187 2.72 -2.59 6.05
CA PRO A 187 3.39 -2.37 7.34
C PRO A 187 2.80 -3.21 8.49
N GLU A 188 1.50 -3.48 8.45
CA GLU A 188 0.78 -4.26 9.47
C GLU A 188 1.12 -5.74 9.35
N GLU A 189 1.15 -6.26 8.11
CA GLU A 189 1.60 -7.62 7.82
C GLU A 189 3.05 -7.82 8.24
N THR A 190 3.94 -6.92 7.83
CA THR A 190 5.38 -7.02 8.13
C THR A 190 5.62 -7.05 9.64
N LEU A 191 4.96 -6.14 10.37
CA LEU A 191 5.03 -6.08 11.82
C LEU A 191 4.48 -7.36 12.47
N LEU A 192 3.30 -7.82 12.07
CA LEU A 192 2.67 -8.99 12.66
C LEU A 192 3.48 -10.26 12.40
N ARG A 193 3.95 -10.48 11.18
CA ARG A 193 4.78 -11.63 10.83
C ARG A 193 6.07 -11.65 11.63
N HIS A 194 6.76 -10.51 11.71
CA HIS A 194 7.99 -10.41 12.49
C HIS A 194 7.76 -10.70 13.98
N LEU A 195 6.67 -10.16 14.54
CA LEU A 195 6.29 -10.41 15.93
C LEU A 195 5.95 -11.89 16.19
N VAL A 196 5.25 -12.54 15.25
CA VAL A 196 4.91 -13.97 15.31
C VAL A 196 6.14 -14.86 15.19
N ASP A 197 7.03 -14.57 14.23
CA ASP A 197 8.27 -15.33 14.02
C ASP A 197 9.20 -15.23 15.24
N ASN A 198 9.11 -14.12 15.98
CA ASN A 198 9.85 -13.86 17.21
C ASN A 198 8.97 -13.95 18.47
N ARG A 199 7.94 -14.80 18.46
CA ARG A 199 7.03 -15.00 19.59
C ARG A 199 7.77 -15.22 20.91
N ALA A 200 7.17 -14.74 22.00
CA ALA A 200 7.74 -14.75 23.35
C ALA A 200 9.08 -14.00 23.55
N ASN A 201 9.66 -13.41 22.49
CA ASN A 201 10.81 -12.52 22.61
C ASN A 201 10.37 -11.06 22.56
N ILE A 202 10.91 -10.25 23.46
CA ILE A 202 10.67 -8.80 23.45
C ILE A 202 11.41 -8.21 22.25
N GLN A 203 10.67 -7.58 21.35
CA GLN A 203 11.22 -6.83 20.22
C GLN A 203 11.32 -5.36 20.62
N THR A 204 12.51 -4.77 20.47
CA THR A 204 12.71 -3.35 20.80
C THR A 204 11.97 -2.46 19.81
N ALA A 205 11.63 -1.25 20.22
CA ALA A 205 10.98 -0.30 19.32
C ALA A 205 11.87 0.03 18.11
N GLU A 206 13.18 0.17 18.35
CA GLU A 206 14.21 0.44 17.36
C GLU A 206 14.28 -0.68 16.29
N ASP A 207 14.35 -1.94 16.72
CA ASP A 207 14.43 -3.10 15.81
C ASP A 207 13.18 -3.21 14.94
N LEU A 208 12.00 -3.09 15.56
CA LEU A 208 10.73 -3.11 14.83
C LEU A 208 10.66 -1.99 13.81
N PHE A 209 11.07 -0.78 14.18
CA PHE A 209 11.06 0.35 13.27
C PHE A 209 12.00 0.15 12.08
N ALA A 210 13.20 -0.37 12.30
CA ALA A 210 14.18 -0.63 11.25
C ALA A 210 13.71 -1.70 10.25
N ILE A 211 12.91 -2.67 10.70
CA ILE A 211 12.36 -3.71 9.83
C ILE A 211 11.21 -3.19 8.98
N ILE A 212 10.34 -2.36 9.57
CA ILE A 212 9.18 -1.81 8.85
C ILE A 212 9.59 -0.68 7.90
N TRP A 213 10.57 0.15 8.29
CA TRP A 213 11.05 1.32 7.54
C TRP A 213 12.58 1.27 7.37
N PRO A 214 13.13 0.35 6.55
CA PRO A 214 14.57 0.15 6.42
C PRO A 214 15.33 1.34 5.82
N ASP A 215 14.63 2.20 5.07
CA ASP A 215 15.22 3.39 4.45
C ASP A 215 15.42 4.55 5.45
N GLU A 216 14.82 4.47 6.64
CA GLU A 216 14.91 5.50 7.68
C GLU A 216 15.89 5.05 8.77
N LYS A 217 17.00 5.77 8.92
CA LYS A 217 17.95 5.49 10.02
C LYS A 217 17.33 5.88 11.36
N ALA A 218 17.49 5.00 12.34
CA ALA A 218 17.29 5.37 13.74
C ALA A 218 18.26 6.51 14.13
N GLU A 219 17.80 7.42 14.97
CA GLU A 219 18.62 8.51 15.48
C GLU A 219 19.76 7.96 16.38
N PRO A 220 20.85 8.72 16.60
CA PRO A 220 22.03 8.24 17.35
C PRO A 220 21.76 7.74 18.77
N PHE A 221 20.61 8.13 19.35
CA PHE A 221 20.21 7.81 20.72
C PHE A 221 18.89 7.02 20.79
N GLY A 222 18.57 6.25 19.74
CA GLY A 222 17.34 5.45 19.63
C GLY A 222 16.30 6.12 18.73
N LEU A 223 15.02 5.75 18.84
CA LEU A 223 14.00 6.38 17.99
C LEU A 223 13.67 7.82 18.41
N GLY A 224 13.59 8.71 17.42
CA GLY A 224 13.05 10.06 17.59
C GLY A 224 11.57 10.06 17.95
N LEU A 225 11.04 11.17 18.48
CA LEU A 225 9.64 11.27 18.93
C LEU A 225 8.64 10.94 17.80
N ALA A 226 8.87 11.49 16.60
CA ALA A 226 8.02 11.22 15.44
C ALA A 226 8.05 9.74 15.00
N GLN A 227 9.22 9.10 15.06
CA GLN A 227 9.39 7.67 14.74
C GLN A 227 8.65 6.79 15.76
N LYS A 228 8.79 7.11 17.06
CA LYS A 228 8.06 6.45 18.16
C LYS A 228 6.55 6.57 17.98
N ASP A 229 6.05 7.75 17.63
CA ASP A 229 4.62 7.98 17.46
C ASP A 229 4.06 7.30 16.20
N ARG A 230 4.87 7.15 15.15
CA ARG A 230 4.50 6.37 13.96
C ARG A 230 4.39 4.88 14.30
N LEU A 231 5.36 4.32 15.01
CA LEU A 231 5.32 2.92 15.46
C LEU A 231 4.14 2.67 16.40
N ARG A 232 3.87 3.57 17.35
CA ARG A 232 2.71 3.49 18.26
C ARG A 232 1.39 3.47 17.51
N ARG A 233 1.22 4.32 16.49
CA ARG A 233 0.02 4.32 15.64
C ARG A 233 -0.14 3.01 14.89
N LEU A 234 0.95 2.47 14.32
CA LEU A 234 0.91 1.18 13.64
C LEU A 234 0.52 0.04 14.60
N ILE A 235 1.09 0.00 15.79
CA ILE A 235 0.72 -0.97 16.84
C ILE A 235 -0.74 -0.83 17.25
N PHE A 236 -1.22 0.41 17.42
CA PHE A 236 -2.62 0.67 17.73
C PHE A 236 -3.54 0.13 16.63
N HIS A 237 -3.25 0.41 15.36
CA HIS A 237 -4.02 -0.12 14.23
C HIS A 237 -3.97 -1.65 14.16
N LEU A 238 -2.80 -2.25 14.38
CA LEU A 238 -2.66 -3.70 14.40
C LEU A 238 -3.56 -4.31 15.47
N ARG A 239 -3.60 -3.74 16.69
CA ARG A 239 -4.47 -4.22 17.78
C ARG A 239 -5.96 -4.15 17.44
N GLN A 240 -6.39 -3.11 16.73
CA GLN A 240 -7.76 -3.00 16.23
C GLN A 240 -8.15 -4.13 15.27
N ILE A 241 -7.17 -4.84 14.70
CA ILE A 241 -7.38 -5.92 13.74
C ILE A 241 -7.21 -7.29 14.39
N VAL A 242 -6.14 -7.49 15.16
CA VAL A 242 -5.73 -8.84 15.63
C VAL A 242 -6.24 -9.18 17.03
N GLU A 243 -6.62 -8.18 17.83
CA GLU A 243 -7.09 -8.44 19.20
C GLU A 243 -8.59 -8.74 19.21
N PRO A 244 -9.05 -9.68 20.05
CA PRO A 244 -10.48 -9.90 20.27
C PRO A 244 -11.12 -8.66 20.90
N ASP A 245 -10.45 -8.05 21.88
CA ASP A 245 -10.78 -6.75 22.45
C ASP A 245 -9.57 -5.79 22.31
N PRO A 246 -9.63 -4.79 21.42
CA PRO A 246 -8.55 -3.82 21.26
C PRO A 246 -8.25 -2.98 22.51
N GLY A 247 -9.22 -2.85 23.43
CA GLY A 247 -9.05 -2.16 24.71
C GLY A 247 -8.24 -2.97 25.72
N ASN A 248 -8.17 -4.29 25.54
CA ASN A 248 -7.46 -5.21 26.41
C ASN A 248 -6.58 -6.17 25.57
N PRO A 249 -5.42 -5.70 25.07
CA PRO A 249 -4.59 -6.46 24.14
C PRO A 249 -3.97 -7.69 24.80
N GLN A 250 -4.23 -8.87 24.22
CA GLN A 250 -3.75 -10.17 24.69
C GLN A 250 -2.55 -10.62 23.86
N PHE A 251 -2.62 -10.48 22.53
CA PHE A 251 -1.59 -10.96 21.62
C PHE A 251 -0.40 -10.01 21.53
N VAL A 252 -0.64 -8.72 21.25
CA VAL A 252 0.40 -7.70 21.07
C VAL A 252 0.50 -6.84 22.32
N SER A 253 1.35 -7.26 23.26
CA SER A 253 1.54 -6.57 24.54
C SER A 253 2.66 -5.52 24.49
N THR A 254 2.46 -4.38 25.16
CA THR A 254 3.52 -3.36 25.35
C THR A 254 4.35 -3.70 26.58
N VAL A 255 5.66 -3.84 26.42
CA VAL A 255 6.63 -3.86 27.52
C VAL A 255 7.16 -2.44 27.71
N HIS A 256 6.69 -1.77 28.76
CA HIS A 256 6.99 -0.36 29.00
C HIS A 256 8.50 -0.10 29.05
N GLY A 257 8.96 0.90 28.28
CA GLY A 257 10.36 1.30 28.22
C GLY A 257 11.27 0.40 27.37
N VAL A 258 10.75 -0.69 26.79
CA VAL A 258 11.56 -1.65 26.01
C VAL A 258 11.00 -1.84 24.60
N GLY A 259 9.71 -2.17 24.47
CA GLY A 259 9.12 -2.43 23.15
C GLY A 259 7.85 -3.27 23.21
N TYR A 260 7.74 -4.26 22.32
CA TYR A 260 6.53 -5.04 22.13
C TYR A 260 6.83 -6.54 22.09
N ILE A 261 5.86 -7.34 22.51
CA ILE A 261 5.98 -8.80 22.54
C ILE A 261 4.69 -9.41 22.00
N PHE A 262 4.84 -10.47 21.20
CA PHE A 262 3.74 -11.33 20.83
C PHE A 262 3.61 -12.47 21.82
N ARG A 263 2.42 -12.62 22.40
CA ARG A 263 2.07 -13.71 23.32
C ARG A 263 0.98 -14.56 22.67
N GLU A 264 1.13 -15.86 22.80
CA GLU A 264 0.03 -16.78 22.55
C GLU A 264 -0.78 -16.85 23.85
N ASP A 265 -2.10 -16.66 23.73
CA ASP A 265 -3.08 -16.78 24.83
C ASP A 265 -3.12 -18.22 25.36
#